data_AF-A0A930Z0P3-F1
#
_entry.id   AF-A0A930Z0P3-F1
#
_cell.length_a   1.000
_cell.length_b   1.000
_cell.length_c   1.000
_cell.angle_alpha   90.00
_cell.angle_beta   90.00
_cell.angle_gamma   90.00
#
_symmetry.space_group_name_H-M   'P 1'
#
loop_
_entity.id
_entity.type
_entity.pdbx_description
1 polymer ?
#
loop_
_entity_poly.entity_id
_entity_poly.type
_entity_poly.pdbx_seq_one_letter_code
_entity_poly.pdbx_strand_id
1 'polypeptide(L)'
;MSARATPEAFARWTGATALTLAIIVVGASALAGCAGQDLSGPPAARVSAWVSGAGGGAAIGTLRVESRNIDLALSRHDPAAAIKTVCALLTNDAQTAIGNLPTPDPQLTDDLNRAYEDAAAAGDDCYAGSSGVTSLLHRSAAERSKLMPLLTAAIDRIAQITGHAPSTSTTRPAAGSGDPFAN
;
A
#
# COMPACT_ATOMS: atom_id res chain seq x y z
N MET A 1 6.07 -9.41 -59.20
CA MET A 1 6.09 -8.07 -59.82
C MET A 1 5.61 -7.09 -58.77
N SER A 2 6.51 -6.31 -58.17
CA SER A 2 6.62 -4.84 -58.36
C SER A 2 5.36 -4.09 -57.91
N ALA A 3 5.38 -3.02 -57.11
CA ALA A 3 6.44 -2.18 -56.57
C ALA A 3 5.84 -1.13 -55.58
N ARG A 4 6.71 -0.48 -54.79
CA ARG A 4 6.71 0.97 -54.38
C ARG A 4 5.52 1.49 -53.54
N ALA A 5 5.65 2.02 -52.31
CA ALA A 5 6.52 3.10 -51.77
C ALA A 5 6.34 4.41 -52.58
N THR A 6 5.96 5.60 -52.09
CA THR A 6 6.16 6.34 -50.83
C THR A 6 5.21 7.59 -50.86
N PRO A 7 5.53 8.80 -50.33
CA PRO A 7 4.83 9.44 -49.21
C PRO A 7 4.17 10.79 -49.58
N GLU A 8 3.36 11.35 -48.67
CA GLU A 8 2.94 12.76 -48.77
C GLU A 8 3.77 13.66 -47.87
N ALA A 9 3.95 14.88 -48.36
CA ALA A 9 5.13 15.69 -48.20
C ALA A 9 5.03 16.74 -47.10
N PHE A 10 6.23 17.06 -46.61
CA PHE A 10 6.61 18.21 -45.81
C PHE A 10 6.02 19.54 -46.28
N ALA A 11 5.31 20.23 -45.38
CA ALA A 11 5.16 21.68 -45.46
C ALA A 11 6.37 22.34 -44.80
N ARG A 12 7.29 22.85 -45.62
CA ARG A 12 8.40 23.74 -45.23
C ARG A 12 7.84 25.16 -45.09
N TRP A 13 8.06 25.80 -43.95
CA TRP A 13 7.94 27.25 -43.82
C TRP A 13 9.27 27.81 -43.35
N THR A 14 9.89 28.61 -44.21
CA THR A 14 11.11 29.36 -43.98
C THR A 14 10.76 30.76 -43.50
N GLY A 15 11.31 31.18 -42.36
CA GLY A 15 11.25 32.56 -41.87
C GLY A 15 12.26 32.76 -40.75
N ALA A 16 13.19 33.69 -40.94
CA ALA A 16 14.46 33.79 -40.23
C ALA A 16 14.41 34.57 -38.89
N THR A 17 15.23 34.11 -37.95
CA THR A 17 15.98 34.86 -36.91
C THR A 17 15.28 35.96 -36.11
N ALA A 18 14.88 35.61 -34.88
CA ALA A 18 15.04 36.47 -33.71
C ALA A 18 15.68 35.63 -32.59
N LEU A 19 16.93 35.99 -32.27
CA LEU A 19 17.77 35.37 -31.25
C LEU A 19 17.17 35.71 -29.88
N THR A 20 16.29 34.86 -29.39
CA THR A 20 15.73 34.97 -28.03
C THR A 20 16.41 33.90 -27.20
N LEU A 21 17.27 34.32 -26.28
CA LEU A 21 17.83 33.48 -25.23
C LEU A 21 16.67 33.01 -24.34
N ALA A 22 15.96 31.97 -24.77
CA ALA A 22 15.00 31.29 -23.92
C ALA A 22 15.82 30.43 -22.95
N ILE A 23 16.02 30.95 -21.74
CA ILE A 23 16.41 30.16 -20.58
C ILE A 23 15.28 29.13 -20.43
N ILE A 24 15.50 27.93 -20.96
CA ILE A 24 14.71 26.76 -20.60
C ILE A 24 15.14 26.48 -19.16
N VAL A 25 14.45 27.10 -18.22
CA VAL A 25 14.32 26.54 -16.88
C VAL A 25 13.69 25.19 -17.13
N VAL A 26 14.55 24.16 -17.12
CA VAL A 26 14.10 22.79 -16.91
C VAL A 26 13.37 22.87 -15.59
N GLY A 27 12.05 23.03 -15.68
CA GLY A 27 11.14 22.69 -14.62
C GLY A 27 11.32 21.21 -14.42
N ALA A 28 12.33 20.85 -13.63
CA ALA A 28 12.28 19.67 -12.81
C ALA A 28 11.06 19.90 -11.92
N SER A 29 9.89 19.57 -12.45
CA SER A 29 8.75 19.17 -11.65
C SER A 29 9.28 18.00 -10.85
N ALA A 30 9.88 18.31 -9.71
CA ALA A 30 9.99 17.38 -8.62
C ALA A 30 8.55 16.91 -8.44
N LEU A 31 8.26 15.73 -8.95
CA LEU A 31 7.30 14.86 -8.29
C LEU A 31 7.89 14.72 -6.89
N ALA A 32 7.52 15.66 -6.03
CA ALA A 32 7.56 15.50 -4.61
C ALA A 32 6.63 14.31 -4.35
N GLY A 33 7.16 13.10 -4.52
CA GLY A 33 6.73 12.02 -3.68
C GLY A 33 6.88 12.56 -2.27
N CYS A 34 5.77 12.69 -1.55
CA CYS A 34 5.73 13.06 -0.14
C CYS A 34 6.41 12.02 0.78
N ALA A 35 7.38 11.27 0.27
CA ALA A 35 8.16 10.24 0.94
C ALA A 35 9.54 10.74 1.41
N GLY A 36 9.80 12.04 1.30
CA GLY A 36 11.01 12.69 1.77
C GLY A 36 10.70 13.84 2.72
N GLN A 37 9.84 13.63 3.72
CA GLN A 37 9.73 14.61 4.80
C GLN A 37 11.07 14.62 5.54
N ASP A 38 11.67 15.81 5.65
CA ASP A 38 12.95 16.08 6.28
C ASP A 38 13.25 15.08 7.41
N LEU A 39 14.21 14.17 7.17
CA LEU A 39 14.77 13.26 8.18
C LEU A 39 15.60 14.00 9.25
N SER A 40 15.44 15.32 9.32
CA SER A 40 16.12 16.26 10.17
C SER A 40 15.31 16.43 11.46
N GLY A 41 15.93 16.17 12.61
CA GLY A 41 15.29 16.33 13.92
C GLY A 41 15.27 15.07 14.76
N PRO A 42 14.65 15.12 15.95
CA PRO A 42 14.63 14.01 16.89
C PRO A 42 13.93 12.77 16.31
N PRO A 43 14.36 11.54 16.65
CA PRO A 43 13.74 10.30 16.17
C PRO A 43 12.22 10.24 16.34
N ALA A 44 11.71 10.73 17.47
CA ALA A 44 10.28 10.81 17.77
C ALA A 44 9.49 11.61 16.72
N ALA A 45 10.03 12.75 16.28
CA ALA A 45 9.38 13.60 15.29
C ALA A 45 9.31 12.92 13.92
N ARG A 46 10.39 12.24 13.51
CA ARG A 46 10.46 11.54 12.23
C ARG A 46 9.49 10.36 12.16
N VAL A 47 9.46 9.54 13.22
CA VAL A 47 8.52 8.42 13.30
C VAL A 47 7.08 8.91 13.37
N SER A 48 6.81 9.97 14.14
CA SER A 48 5.45 10.56 14.20
C SER A 48 5.01 11.09 12.84
N ALA A 49 5.89 11.80 12.12
CA ALA A 49 5.64 12.30 10.78
C ALA A 49 5.35 11.16 9.81
N TRP A 50 6.17 10.11 9.79
CA TRP A 50 5.96 8.91 8.98
C TRP A 50 4.63 8.22 9.30
N VAL A 51 4.30 8.01 10.59
CA VAL A 51 3.02 7.40 11.00
C VAL A 51 1.82 8.20 10.49
N SER A 52 1.88 9.54 10.57
CA SER A 52 0.80 10.42 10.14
C SER A 52 0.71 10.64 8.63
N GLY A 53 1.84 10.57 7.92
CA GLY A 53 1.95 10.88 6.49
C GLY A 53 1.90 9.65 5.58
N ALA A 54 2.74 8.66 5.85
CA ALA A 54 2.82 7.41 5.07
C ALA A 54 1.74 6.38 5.47
N GLY A 55 0.88 6.73 6.44
CA GLY A 55 -0.24 5.88 6.84
C GLY A 55 0.16 4.66 7.67
N GLY A 56 1.32 4.68 8.33
CA GLY A 56 1.85 3.52 9.08
C GLY A 56 0.88 2.95 10.12
N GLY A 57 0.20 3.80 10.89
CA GLY A 57 -0.81 3.36 11.86
C GLY A 57 -2.05 2.75 11.20
N ALA A 58 -2.55 3.38 10.12
CA ALA A 58 -3.71 2.90 9.38
C ALA A 58 -3.43 1.56 8.69
N ALA A 59 -2.27 1.38 8.06
CA ALA A 59 -1.86 0.12 7.44
C ALA A 59 -1.84 -1.04 8.45
N ILE A 60 -1.24 -0.83 9.63
CA ILE A 60 -1.26 -1.82 10.72
C ILE A 60 -2.71 -2.17 11.10
N GLY A 61 -3.58 -1.18 11.22
CA GLY A 61 -5.01 -1.37 11.51
C GLY A 61 -5.72 -2.21 10.46
N THR A 62 -5.54 -1.85 9.18
CA THR A 62 -6.13 -2.53 8.02
C THR A 62 -5.72 -4.00 7.98
N LEU A 63 -4.43 -4.33 8.05
CA LEU A 63 -3.99 -5.72 7.95
C LEU A 63 -4.52 -6.60 9.09
N ARG A 64 -4.66 -6.05 10.30
CA ARG A 64 -5.31 -6.76 11.42
C ARG A 64 -6.80 -6.97 11.18
N VAL A 65 -7.49 -6.01 10.57
CA VAL A 65 -8.92 -6.14 10.22
C VAL A 65 -9.10 -7.15 9.11
N GLU A 66 -8.37 -7.05 8.00
CA GLU A 66 -8.50 -7.97 6.88
C GLU A 66 -8.11 -9.41 7.24
N SER A 67 -7.08 -9.58 8.08
CA SER A 67 -6.75 -10.91 8.62
C SER A 67 -7.92 -11.53 9.39
N ARG A 68 -8.69 -10.74 10.16
CA ARG A 68 -9.89 -11.20 10.87
C ARG A 68 -11.09 -11.38 9.95
N ASN A 69 -11.22 -10.55 8.91
CA ASN A 69 -12.29 -10.69 7.92
C ASN A 69 -12.17 -12.01 7.15
N ILE A 70 -10.93 -12.46 6.86
CA ILE A 70 -10.68 -13.79 6.29
C ILE A 70 -11.17 -14.88 7.23
N ASP A 71 -10.81 -14.84 8.53
CA ASP A 71 -11.30 -15.83 9.50
C ASP A 71 -12.83 -15.84 9.59
N LEU A 72 -13.44 -14.65 9.59
CA LEU A 72 -14.88 -14.49 9.64
C LEU A 72 -15.56 -15.10 8.40
N ALA A 73 -15.08 -14.78 7.20
CA ALA A 73 -15.63 -15.30 5.95
C ALA A 73 -15.51 -16.82 5.86
N LEU A 74 -14.36 -17.37 6.28
CA LEU A 74 -14.14 -18.82 6.34
C LEU A 74 -15.08 -19.49 7.36
N SER A 75 -15.23 -18.90 8.56
CA SER A 75 -16.09 -19.45 9.63
C SER A 75 -17.59 -19.44 9.28
N ARG A 76 -18.00 -18.50 8.43
CA ARG A 76 -19.39 -18.39 7.93
C ARG A 76 -19.67 -19.29 6.73
N HIS A 77 -18.64 -19.97 6.21
CA HIS A 77 -18.73 -20.70 4.96
C HIS A 77 -19.23 -19.82 3.81
N ASP A 78 -18.74 -18.58 3.76
CA ASP A 78 -19.12 -17.64 2.70
C ASP A 78 -18.77 -18.22 1.31
N PRO A 79 -19.49 -17.80 0.25
CA PRO A 79 -19.17 -18.24 -1.10
C PRO A 79 -17.71 -17.94 -1.47
N ALA A 80 -17.10 -18.82 -2.27
CA ALA A 80 -15.69 -18.69 -2.66
C ALA A 80 -15.35 -17.32 -3.27
N ALA A 81 -16.28 -16.69 -4.01
CA ALA A 81 -16.09 -15.34 -4.55
C ALA A 81 -15.92 -14.28 -3.45
N ALA A 82 -16.72 -14.34 -2.38
CA ALA A 82 -16.62 -13.41 -1.26
C ALA A 82 -15.32 -13.63 -0.46
N ILE A 83 -14.93 -14.89 -0.26
CA ILE A 83 -13.63 -15.23 0.35
C ILE A 83 -12.49 -14.64 -0.49
N LYS A 84 -12.50 -14.85 -1.81
CA LYS A 84 -11.49 -14.28 -2.72
C LYS A 84 -11.37 -12.77 -2.61
N THR A 85 -12.49 -12.06 -2.48
CA THR A 85 -12.47 -10.60 -2.30
C THR A 85 -11.72 -10.20 -1.04
N VAL A 86 -12.03 -10.79 0.12
CA VAL A 86 -11.32 -10.45 1.38
C VAL A 86 -9.86 -10.91 1.38
N CYS A 87 -9.55 -12.04 0.75
CA CYS A 87 -8.15 -12.47 0.57
C CYS A 87 -7.36 -11.46 -0.28
N ALA A 88 -7.95 -10.97 -1.38
CA ALA A 88 -7.31 -10.02 -2.27
C ALA A 88 -7.12 -8.64 -1.63
N LEU A 89 -8.04 -8.20 -0.76
CA LEU A 89 -7.86 -6.99 0.03
C LEU A 89 -6.60 -7.09 0.91
N LEU A 90 -6.41 -8.21 1.62
CA LEU A 90 -5.21 -8.41 2.43
C LEU A 90 -3.93 -8.32 1.59
N THR A 91 -3.87 -8.97 0.42
CA THR A 91 -2.70 -8.88 -0.49
C THR A 91 -2.46 -7.43 -0.94
N ASN A 92 -3.49 -6.75 -1.44
CA ASN A 92 -3.34 -5.41 -2.01
C ASN A 92 -2.92 -4.37 -0.95
N ASP A 93 -3.51 -4.45 0.23
CA ASP A 93 -3.17 -3.56 1.34
C ASP A 93 -1.76 -3.84 1.86
N ALA A 94 -1.33 -5.09 1.89
CA ALA A 94 0.03 -5.47 2.25
C ALA A 94 1.06 -4.94 1.24
N GLN A 95 0.81 -5.10 -0.05
CA GLN A 95 1.68 -4.57 -1.11
C GLN A 95 1.76 -3.04 -1.08
N THR A 96 0.63 -2.38 -0.83
CA THR A 96 0.59 -0.93 -0.64
C THR A 96 1.43 -0.52 0.59
N ALA A 97 1.32 -1.26 1.69
CA ALA A 97 2.07 -0.99 2.91
C ALA A 97 3.59 -1.21 2.73
N ILE A 98 4.00 -2.23 1.96
CA ILE A 98 5.41 -2.44 1.56
C ILE A 98 5.94 -1.23 0.79
N GLY A 99 5.14 -0.67 -0.13
CA GLY A 99 5.50 0.51 -0.89
C GLY A 99 5.73 1.77 -0.05
N ASN A 100 5.27 1.79 1.20
CA ASN A 100 5.43 2.90 2.16
C ASN A 100 6.66 2.74 3.08
N LEU A 101 7.44 1.66 2.91
CA LEU A 101 8.71 1.44 3.58
C LEU A 101 9.88 2.10 2.80
N PRO A 102 11.01 2.43 3.45
CA PRO A 102 11.37 2.18 4.84
C PRO A 102 10.76 3.19 5.82
N THR A 103 10.75 2.83 7.10
CA THR A 103 10.44 3.79 8.18
C THR A 103 11.73 4.50 8.66
N PRO A 104 11.63 5.62 9.40
CA PRO A 104 12.80 6.27 10.00
C PRO A 104 13.50 5.48 11.12
N ASP A 105 12.94 4.33 11.56
CA ASP A 105 13.52 3.41 12.53
C ASP A 105 13.81 2.04 11.86
N PRO A 106 15.07 1.57 11.84
CA PRO A 106 15.41 0.31 11.14
C PRO A 106 14.68 -0.91 11.69
N GLN A 107 14.58 -1.02 13.02
CA GLN A 107 13.88 -2.14 13.66
C GLN A 107 12.40 -2.15 13.28
N LEU A 108 11.73 -1.00 13.32
CA LEU A 108 10.34 -0.86 12.86
C LEU A 108 10.20 -1.24 11.38
N THR A 109 11.17 -0.88 10.54
CA THR A 109 11.20 -1.28 9.11
C THR A 109 11.26 -2.79 8.97
N ASP A 110 12.16 -3.46 9.69
CA ASP A 110 12.33 -4.91 9.60
C ASP A 110 11.12 -5.68 10.11
N ASP A 111 10.52 -5.23 11.22
CA ASP A 111 9.31 -5.85 11.79
C ASP A 111 8.11 -5.67 10.85
N LEU A 112 7.90 -4.46 10.32
CA LEU A 112 6.80 -4.18 9.40
C LEU A 112 6.98 -4.86 8.04
N ASN A 113 8.19 -4.89 7.48
CA ASN A 113 8.44 -5.57 6.20
C ASN A 113 8.07 -7.05 6.30
N ARG A 114 8.55 -7.74 7.34
CA ARG A 114 8.17 -9.14 7.59
C ARG A 114 6.67 -9.33 7.78
N ALA A 115 6.03 -8.44 8.55
CA ALA A 115 4.58 -8.51 8.76
C ALA A 115 3.80 -8.33 7.45
N TYR A 116 4.23 -7.43 6.58
CA TYR A 116 3.57 -7.15 5.31
C TYR A 116 3.84 -8.24 4.28
N GLU A 117 5.03 -8.83 4.25
CA GLU A 117 5.34 -10.01 3.43
C GLU A 117 4.49 -11.21 3.86
N ASP A 118 4.39 -11.50 5.16
CA ASP A 118 3.52 -12.55 5.69
C ASP A 118 2.03 -12.26 5.37
N ALA A 119 1.60 -10.99 5.37
CA ALA A 119 0.24 -10.60 4.99
C ALA A 119 -0.05 -10.83 3.50
N ALA A 120 0.89 -10.46 2.63
CA ALA A 120 0.76 -10.69 1.19
C ALA A 120 0.69 -12.20 0.86
N ALA A 121 1.60 -12.98 1.44
CA ALA A 121 1.59 -14.44 1.31
C ALA A 121 0.26 -15.04 1.80
N ALA A 122 -0.20 -14.59 2.97
CA ALA A 122 -1.47 -15.04 3.54
C ALA A 122 -2.67 -14.74 2.64
N GLY A 123 -2.72 -13.57 2.02
CA GLY A 123 -3.78 -13.19 1.09
C GLY A 123 -3.75 -14.06 -0.16
N ASP A 124 -2.57 -14.30 -0.72
CA ASP A 124 -2.40 -15.11 -1.94
C ASP A 124 -2.76 -16.59 -1.70
N ASP A 125 -2.31 -17.18 -0.60
CA ASP A 125 -2.64 -18.56 -0.22
C ASP A 125 -4.14 -18.68 0.13
N CYS A 126 -4.73 -17.67 0.78
CA CYS A 126 -6.18 -17.61 1.00
C CYS A 126 -6.94 -17.59 -0.32
N TYR A 127 -6.53 -16.74 -1.26
CA TYR A 127 -7.18 -16.56 -2.55
C TYR A 127 -7.14 -17.85 -3.37
N ALA A 128 -5.97 -18.48 -3.46
CA ALA A 128 -5.78 -19.75 -4.17
C ALA A 128 -6.49 -20.91 -3.44
N GLY A 129 -6.54 -20.88 -2.10
CA GLY A 129 -7.20 -21.87 -1.26
C GLY A 129 -8.74 -21.84 -1.28
N SER A 130 -9.31 -20.67 -1.54
CA SER A 130 -10.76 -20.39 -1.42
C SER A 130 -11.68 -21.29 -2.25
N SER A 131 -11.17 -21.95 -3.29
CA SER A 131 -11.93 -22.90 -4.13
C SER A 131 -11.82 -24.36 -3.66
N GLY A 132 -11.49 -24.59 -2.39
CA GLY A 132 -11.51 -25.92 -1.74
C GLY A 132 -10.14 -26.55 -1.49
N VAL A 133 -9.04 -25.78 -1.58
CA VAL A 133 -7.69 -26.30 -1.32
C VAL A 133 -7.29 -26.01 0.12
N THR A 134 -7.68 -26.91 1.04
CA THR A 134 -7.52 -26.74 2.49
C THR A 134 -6.07 -26.51 2.95
N SER A 135 -5.09 -27.09 2.27
CA SER A 135 -3.67 -26.91 2.63
C SER A 135 -3.18 -25.48 2.42
N LEU A 136 -3.74 -24.75 1.45
CA LEU A 136 -3.45 -23.33 1.24
C LEU A 136 -4.16 -22.46 2.29
N LEU A 137 -5.40 -22.80 2.66
CA LEU A 137 -6.11 -22.11 3.75
C LEU A 137 -5.39 -22.27 5.10
N HIS A 138 -4.81 -23.44 5.38
CA HIS A 138 -3.98 -23.65 6.57
C HIS A 138 -2.68 -22.84 6.54
N ARG A 139 -2.02 -22.72 5.38
CA ARG A 139 -0.83 -21.87 5.24
C ARG A 139 -1.16 -20.39 5.46
N SER A 140 -2.21 -19.90 4.83
CA SER A 140 -2.74 -18.55 5.06
C SER A 140 -3.00 -18.27 6.54
N ALA A 141 -3.62 -19.21 7.27
CA ALA A 141 -3.84 -19.05 8.71
C ALA A 141 -2.54 -18.99 9.52
N ALA A 142 -1.54 -19.80 9.15
CA ALA A 142 -0.24 -19.78 9.82
C ALA A 142 0.52 -18.47 9.56
N GLU A 143 0.49 -17.95 8.34
CA GLU A 143 1.09 -16.66 7.97
C GLU A 143 0.41 -15.49 8.69
N ARG A 144 -0.93 -15.47 8.74
CA ARG A 144 -1.70 -14.50 9.55
C ARG A 144 -1.35 -14.56 11.03
N SER A 145 -1.06 -15.75 11.55
CA SER A 145 -0.62 -15.91 12.93
C SER A 145 0.79 -15.35 13.19
N LYS A 146 1.70 -15.40 12.20
CA LYS A 146 3.06 -14.84 12.30
C LYS A 146 3.07 -13.31 12.24
N LEU A 147 2.21 -12.71 11.42
CA LEU A 147 2.23 -11.26 11.25
C LEU A 147 1.63 -10.50 12.46
N MET A 148 0.67 -11.08 13.19
CA MET A 148 0.06 -10.44 14.37
C MET A 148 1.06 -9.98 15.46
N PRO A 149 2.01 -10.82 15.93
CA PRO A 149 3.01 -10.37 16.90
C PRO A 149 3.97 -9.32 16.32
N LEU A 150 4.29 -9.36 15.02
CA LEU A 150 5.12 -8.34 14.38
C LEU A 150 4.41 -6.98 14.33
N LEU A 151 3.12 -6.96 13.96
CA LEU A 151 2.30 -5.74 13.99
C LEU A 151 2.15 -5.19 15.42
N THR A 152 2.10 -6.07 16.43
CA THR A 152 2.06 -5.66 17.84
C THR A 152 3.39 -5.05 18.26
N ALA A 153 4.52 -5.69 17.91
CA ALA A 153 5.85 -5.15 18.17
C ALA A 153 6.07 -3.78 17.51
N ALA A 154 5.55 -3.59 16.29
CA ALA A 154 5.59 -2.31 15.60
C ALA A 154 4.80 -1.21 16.34
N ILE A 155 3.59 -1.51 16.83
CA ILE A 155 2.79 -0.58 17.65
C ILE A 155 3.57 -0.19 18.92
N ASP A 156 4.13 -1.18 19.62
CA ASP A 156 4.88 -0.95 20.86
C ASP A 156 6.15 -0.13 20.59
N ARG A 157 6.85 -0.40 19.49
CA ARG A 157 8.04 0.36 19.08
C ARG A 157 7.70 1.81 18.75
N ILE A 158 6.61 2.06 18.03
CA ILE A 158 6.11 3.41 17.76
C ILE A 158 5.78 4.12 19.08
N ALA A 159 5.10 3.45 20.01
CA ALA A 159 4.77 4.02 21.31
C ALA A 159 6.03 4.36 22.14
N GLN A 160 7.04 3.49 22.13
CA GLN A 160 8.31 3.71 22.79
C GLN A 160 9.07 4.93 22.21
N ILE A 161 9.05 5.12 20.89
CA ILE A 161 9.77 6.21 20.22
C ILE A 161 9.03 7.54 20.36
N THR A 162 7.70 7.52 20.23
CA THR A 162 6.88 8.75 20.13
C THR A 162 6.22 9.15 21.44
N GLY A 163 6.18 8.25 22.43
CA GLY A 163 5.52 8.46 23.71
C GLY A 163 4.02 8.12 23.73
N HIS A 164 3.46 7.65 22.60
CA HIS A 164 2.04 7.31 22.48
C HIS A 164 1.79 6.28 21.37
N ALA A 165 0.80 5.41 21.57
CA ALA A 165 0.42 4.43 20.56
C ALA A 165 -0.15 5.12 19.31
N PRO A 166 0.17 4.65 18.09
CA PRO A 166 -0.41 5.17 16.87
C PRO A 166 -1.90 4.89 16.81
N SER A 167 -2.67 5.77 16.17
CA SER A 167 -4.03 5.42 15.78
C SER A 167 -3.98 4.32 14.72
N THR A 168 -4.60 3.17 15.02
CA THR A 168 -4.83 2.08 14.06
C THR A 168 -6.26 2.07 13.56
N SER A 169 -6.97 3.18 13.70
CA SER A 169 -8.33 3.29 13.18
C SER A 169 -8.25 3.45 11.67
N THR A 170 -8.87 2.51 10.96
CA THR A 170 -9.23 2.72 9.56
C THR A 170 -10.49 3.59 9.52
N THR A 171 -10.66 4.40 8.49
CA THR A 171 -11.84 5.28 8.37
C THR A 171 -13.11 4.45 8.53
N ARG A 172 -13.80 4.64 9.65
CA ARG A 172 -15.16 4.14 9.84
C ARG A 172 -16.03 4.90 8.84
N PRO A 173 -16.86 4.25 8.00
CA PRO A 173 -17.87 5.00 7.25
C PRO A 173 -18.67 5.82 8.26
N ALA A 174 -18.88 7.10 7.96
CA ALA A 174 -19.64 7.97 8.84
C ALA A 174 -20.98 7.28 9.14
N ALA A 175 -21.28 7.06 10.42
CA ALA A 175 -22.57 6.56 10.84
C ALA A 175 -23.62 7.63 10.50
N GLY A 176 -24.15 7.58 9.28
CA GLY A 176 -25.08 8.59 8.78
C GLY A 176 -25.16 8.78 7.27
N SER A 177 -24.23 8.27 6.46
CA SER A 177 -24.45 8.29 5.00
C SER A 177 -25.34 7.10 4.63
N GLY A 178 -26.59 7.39 4.27
CA GLY A 178 -27.44 6.43 3.56
C GLY A 178 -26.66 5.75 2.45
N ASP A 179 -26.95 4.47 2.24
CA ASP A 179 -26.30 3.61 1.27
C ASP A 179 -26.02 4.36 -0.05
N PRO A 180 -24.76 4.68 -0.38
CA PRO A 180 -24.42 5.41 -1.61
C PRO A 180 -24.59 4.55 -2.87
N PHE A 181 -24.97 3.27 -2.71
CA PHE A 181 -25.18 2.31 -3.79
C PHE A 181 -26.56 1.66 -3.76
N ALA A 182 -27.49 2.14 -2.93
CA ALA A 182 -28.89 1.74 -3.00
C ALA A 182 -29.51 2.26 -4.30
N ASN A 183 -29.62 1.38 -5.30
CA ASN A 183 -30.51 1.55 -6.45
C ASN A 183 -31.74 0.66 -6.26
#